data_AF-A0A6B0YXV5-F1
#
_entry.id   AF-A0A6B0YXV5-F1
#
_cell.length_a   1.000
_cell.length_b   1.000
_cell.length_c   1.000
_cell.angle_alpha   90.00
_cell.angle_beta   90.00
_cell.angle_gamma   90.00
#
_symmetry.space_group_name_H-M   'P 1'
#
loop_
_entity.id
_entity.type
_entity.pdbx_description
1 polymer ?
#
loop_
_entity_poly.entity_id
_entity_poly.type
_entity_poly.pdbx_seq_one_letter_code
_entity_poly.pdbx_strand_id
1 'polypeptide(L)'
;MQAPNSGRLPVLLLCAAVVFAVFYATSAITPSFASEGDGHAHADDAPTLETLSETIANLEARIAGLEDEMVAEKLSYSTFDAVSAAYLLNKVDIHALNKRLKGGEGIMPGDAGQIKYLVPLLSAVDWPQELAEEAGALAETLTKLTAALADDDLESALPLSSTAHDEQHHFTDNVFDWFACLQLSEEGMEAEDQGEGEHSETSHDDHGHSHDDDEKSDDNGAQDSGNDNCVEEESNGTHDDGHDHSHGG
;
A
#
# COMPACT_ATOMS: atom_id res chain seq x y z
N MET A 1 -15.58 21.65 3.09
CA MET A 1 -14.90 21.42 1.80
C MET A 1 -14.74 19.92 1.67
N GLN A 2 -15.30 19.35 0.60
CA GLN A 2 -15.35 17.91 0.34
C GLN A 2 -14.08 17.46 -0.41
N ALA A 3 -13.58 16.29 -0.05
CA ALA A 3 -12.43 15.63 -0.68
C ALA A 3 -12.74 15.19 -2.12
N PRO A 4 -11.76 15.19 -3.05
CA PRO A 4 -11.79 14.31 -4.20
C PRO A 4 -11.31 12.90 -3.79
N ASN A 5 -12.20 11.93 -4.01
CA ASN A 5 -12.00 10.49 -3.85
C ASN A 5 -10.97 9.94 -4.88
N SER A 6 -9.88 9.36 -4.39
CA SER A 6 -8.81 8.77 -5.21
C SER A 6 -8.71 7.25 -5.07
N GLY A 7 -9.84 6.54 -4.96
CA GLY A 7 -9.85 5.10 -4.64
C GLY A 7 -10.63 4.19 -5.61
N ARG A 8 -10.99 4.64 -6.82
CA ARG A 8 -11.83 3.84 -7.75
C ARG A 8 -11.41 3.90 -9.22
N LEU A 9 -10.12 4.05 -9.50
CA LEU A 9 -9.62 4.12 -10.87
C LEU A 9 -9.28 2.81 -11.60
N PRO A 10 -9.28 1.58 -11.02
CA PRO A 10 -9.10 0.39 -11.87
C PRO A 10 -10.40 -0.08 -12.56
N VAL A 11 -11.58 0.07 -11.94
CA VAL A 11 -12.83 -0.46 -12.52
C VAL A 11 -13.41 0.42 -13.63
N LEU A 12 -13.34 1.75 -13.50
CA LEU A 12 -13.87 2.64 -14.53
C LEU A 12 -13.01 2.67 -15.80
N LEU A 13 -11.69 2.47 -15.67
CA LEU A 13 -10.78 2.36 -16.83
C LEU A 13 -10.95 1.02 -17.55
N LEU A 14 -11.21 -0.06 -16.80
CA LEU A 14 -11.59 -1.36 -17.37
C LEU A 14 -12.95 -1.29 -18.10
N CYS A 15 -13.96 -0.66 -17.49
CA CYS A 15 -15.25 -0.42 -18.15
C CYS A 15 -15.12 0.47 -19.41
N ALA A 16 -14.28 1.51 -19.37
CA ALA A 16 -14.03 2.36 -20.52
C ALA A 16 -13.31 1.59 -21.66
N ALA A 17 -12.35 0.73 -21.33
CA ALA A 17 -11.67 -0.11 -22.31
C ALA A 17 -12.61 -1.15 -22.96
N VAL A 18 -13.51 -1.76 -22.18
CA VAL A 18 -14.54 -2.68 -22.71
C VAL A 18 -15.53 -1.93 -23.62
N VAL A 19 -15.97 -0.74 -23.24
CA VAL A 19 -16.84 0.10 -24.09
C VAL A 19 -16.11 0.52 -25.37
N PHE A 20 -14.82 0.86 -25.31
CA PHE A 20 -14.02 1.20 -26.50
C PHE A 20 -13.82 0.01 -27.43
N ALA A 21 -13.61 -1.20 -26.90
CA ALA A 21 -13.50 -2.43 -27.69
C ALA A 21 -14.83 -2.79 -28.38
N VAL A 22 -15.98 -2.63 -27.71
CA VAL A 22 -17.31 -2.81 -28.31
C VAL A 22 -17.62 -1.73 -29.36
N PHE A 23 -17.18 -0.49 -29.13
CA PHE A 23 -17.35 0.61 -30.10
C PHE A 23 -16.47 0.41 -31.35
N TYR A 24 -15.24 -0.10 -31.20
CA TYR A 24 -14.39 -0.44 -32.35
C TYR A 24 -14.90 -1.64 -33.15
N ALA A 25 -15.44 -2.66 -32.48
CA ALA A 25 -16.07 -3.81 -33.15
C ALA A 25 -17.31 -3.41 -33.97
N THR A 26 -18.05 -2.38 -33.55
CA THR A 26 -19.22 -1.86 -34.28
C THR A 26 -18.85 -0.85 -35.37
N SER A 27 -17.71 -0.14 -35.24
CA SER A 27 -17.25 0.86 -36.21
C SER A 27 -16.55 0.27 -37.45
N ALA A 28 -16.09 -1.00 -37.37
CA ALA A 28 -15.49 -1.70 -38.51
C ALA A 28 -16.51 -2.21 -39.54
N ILE A 29 -17.82 -2.13 -39.25
CA ILE A 29 -18.90 -2.42 -40.20
C ILE A 29 -19.27 -1.11 -40.90
N THR A 30 -18.35 -0.58 -41.71
CA THR A 30 -18.80 0.25 -42.83
C THR A 30 -19.18 -0.70 -43.95
N PRO A 31 -20.46 -0.79 -44.36
CA PRO A 31 -20.83 -1.58 -45.52
C PRO A 31 -20.18 -0.93 -46.75
N SER A 32 -19.06 -1.49 -47.19
CA SER A 32 -18.48 -1.21 -48.49
C SER A 32 -19.43 -1.76 -49.56
N PHE A 33 -20.35 -0.91 -50.02
CA PHE A 33 -21.16 -1.16 -51.21
C PHE A 33 -20.30 -1.02 -52.46
N ALA A 34 -19.41 -1.99 -52.69
CA ALA A 34 -18.76 -2.21 -53.97
C ALA A 34 -18.57 -3.72 -54.16
N SER A 35 -19.71 -4.39 -54.34
CA SER A 35 -19.79 -5.79 -54.75
C SER A 35 -19.96 -5.85 -56.27
N GLU A 36 -18.86 -6.06 -56.98
CA GLU A 36 -18.88 -6.68 -58.30
C GLU A 36 -18.55 -8.16 -58.12
N GLY A 37 -19.60 -8.96 -57.97
CA GLY A 37 -19.72 -10.32 -58.47
C GLY A 37 -18.58 -11.30 -58.18
N ASP A 38 -18.64 -11.96 -57.03
CA ASP A 38 -18.38 -13.40 -57.00
C ASP A 38 -19.37 -14.08 -56.05
N GLY A 39 -20.18 -14.97 -56.62
CA GLY A 39 -21.43 -15.47 -56.06
C GLY A 39 -21.24 -16.62 -55.08
N HIS A 40 -20.39 -16.47 -54.08
CA HIS A 40 -20.37 -17.37 -52.94
C HIS A 40 -21.22 -16.76 -51.82
N ALA A 41 -22.51 -17.10 -51.84
CA ALA A 41 -23.44 -16.87 -50.75
C ALA A 41 -22.99 -17.68 -49.52
N HIS A 42 -22.03 -17.14 -48.76
CA HIS A 42 -21.85 -17.54 -47.38
C HIS A 42 -23.06 -17.01 -46.62
N ALA A 43 -24.00 -17.91 -46.33
CA ALA A 43 -24.99 -17.66 -45.29
C ALA A 43 -24.22 -17.55 -43.98
N ASP A 44 -23.79 -16.34 -43.64
CA ASP A 44 -23.27 -16.04 -42.31
C ASP A 44 -24.45 -16.18 -41.34
N ASP A 45 -24.56 -17.36 -40.75
CA ASP A 45 -25.55 -17.63 -39.71
C ASP A 45 -25.29 -16.66 -38.55
N ALA A 46 -26.26 -15.78 -38.32
CA ALA A 46 -26.22 -14.86 -37.20
C ALA A 46 -26.11 -15.68 -35.89
N PRO A 47 -25.20 -15.29 -34.97
CA PRO A 47 -25.01 -16.02 -33.73
C PRO A 47 -26.33 -16.09 -32.96
N THR A 48 -26.67 -17.29 -32.49
CA THR A 48 -27.89 -17.50 -31.71
C THR A 48 -27.68 -17.04 -30.27
N LEU A 49 -28.78 -16.85 -29.54
CA LEU A 49 -28.71 -16.54 -28.09
C LEU A 49 -27.95 -17.62 -27.31
N GLU A 50 -28.05 -18.87 -27.74
CA GLU A 50 -27.37 -20.00 -27.11
C GLU A 50 -25.84 -19.86 -27.26
N THR A 51 -25.37 -19.59 -28.48
CA THR A 51 -23.94 -19.34 -28.76
C THR A 51 -23.40 -18.14 -27.97
N LEU A 52 -24.18 -17.08 -27.83
CA LEU A 52 -23.79 -15.91 -27.02
C LEU A 52 -23.70 -16.25 -25.52
N SER A 53 -24.65 -17.03 -25.00
CA SER A 53 -24.63 -17.44 -23.59
C SER A 53 -23.44 -18.33 -23.25
N GLU A 54 -23.08 -19.24 -24.15
CA GLU A 54 -21.90 -20.11 -24.01
C GLU A 54 -20.60 -19.29 -24.09
N THR A 55 -20.56 -18.29 -24.97
CA THR A 55 -19.43 -17.37 -25.06
C THR A 55 -19.26 -16.56 -23.77
N ILE A 56 -20.34 -16.08 -23.16
CA ILE A 56 -20.29 -15.35 -21.89
C ILE A 56 -19.76 -16.25 -20.77
N ALA A 57 -20.31 -17.46 -20.63
CA ALA A 57 -19.85 -18.41 -19.61
C ALA A 57 -18.36 -18.77 -19.78
N ASN A 58 -17.88 -18.89 -21.02
CA ASN A 58 -16.47 -19.13 -21.30
C ASN A 58 -15.59 -17.93 -20.90
N LEU A 59 -16.04 -16.71 -21.18
CA LEU A 59 -15.32 -15.49 -20.79
C LEU A 59 -15.27 -15.31 -19.27
N GLU A 60 -16.37 -15.60 -18.56
CA GLU A 60 -16.40 -15.56 -17.10
C GLU A 60 -15.43 -16.58 -16.49
N ALA A 61 -15.40 -17.82 -17.02
CA ALA A 61 -14.45 -18.83 -16.57
C ALA A 61 -12.99 -18.45 -16.85
N ARG A 62 -12.72 -17.78 -17.98
CA ARG A 62 -11.37 -17.28 -18.32
C ARG A 62 -10.96 -16.11 -17.43
N ILE A 63 -11.89 -15.23 -17.06
CA ILE A 63 -11.62 -14.14 -16.12
C ILE A 63 -11.29 -14.71 -14.74
N ALA A 64 -12.08 -15.67 -14.25
CA ALA A 64 -11.81 -16.34 -12.97
C ALA A 64 -10.43 -17.02 -12.94
N GLY A 65 -10.01 -17.67 -14.04
CA GLY A 65 -8.67 -18.25 -14.13
C GLY A 65 -7.53 -17.23 -14.21
N LEU A 66 -7.77 -16.07 -14.86
CA LEU A 66 -6.79 -14.99 -14.94
C LEU A 66 -6.63 -14.25 -13.62
N GLU A 67 -7.66 -14.18 -12.78
CA GLU A 67 -7.56 -13.60 -11.44
C GLU A 67 -6.59 -14.42 -10.57
N ASP A 68 -6.68 -15.75 -10.60
CA ASP A 68 -5.74 -16.63 -9.87
C ASP A 68 -4.30 -16.53 -10.39
N GLU A 69 -4.11 -16.44 -11.71
CA GLU A 69 -2.77 -16.35 -12.34
C GLU A 69 -2.14 -14.96 -12.16
N MET A 70 -2.95 -13.89 -12.24
CA MET A 70 -2.49 -12.53 -11.97
C MET A 70 -2.17 -12.31 -10.50
N VAL A 71 -2.84 -12.97 -9.55
CA VAL A 71 -2.47 -12.88 -8.13
C VAL A 71 -1.09 -13.51 -7.88
N ALA A 72 -0.75 -14.61 -8.56
CA ALA A 72 0.56 -15.25 -8.43
C ALA A 72 1.70 -14.48 -9.10
N GLU A 73 1.46 -13.83 -10.26
CA GLU A 73 2.51 -13.10 -11.01
C GLU A 73 2.65 -11.63 -10.59
N LYS A 74 1.57 -10.98 -10.10
CA LYS A 74 1.56 -9.58 -9.64
C LYS A 74 2.20 -9.36 -8.27
N LEU A 75 2.55 -10.43 -7.56
CA LEU A 75 3.30 -10.38 -6.31
C LEU A 75 4.81 -10.20 -6.51
N SER A 76 5.32 -10.16 -7.74
CA SER A 76 6.71 -9.74 -7.99
C SER A 76 6.88 -8.21 -7.88
N TYR A 77 6.21 -7.57 -6.93
CA TYR A 77 6.74 -6.34 -6.38
C TYR A 77 8.17 -6.65 -5.99
N SER A 78 9.14 -5.96 -6.60
CA SER A 78 10.53 -6.14 -6.22
C SER A 78 10.63 -5.68 -4.77
N THR A 79 10.57 -6.60 -3.81
CA THR A 79 10.81 -6.34 -2.38
C THR A 79 12.07 -5.52 -2.20
N PHE A 80 13.07 -5.79 -3.06
CA PHE A 80 14.28 -5.00 -3.17
C PHE A 80 14.03 -3.53 -3.52
N ASP A 81 13.13 -3.21 -4.46
CA ASP A 81 12.80 -1.84 -4.84
C ASP A 81 12.09 -1.10 -3.70
N ALA A 82 11.12 -1.74 -3.04
CA ALA A 82 10.40 -1.16 -1.89
C ALA A 82 11.35 -0.83 -0.73
N VAL A 83 12.18 -1.80 -0.32
CA VAL A 83 13.17 -1.60 0.76
C VAL A 83 14.24 -0.59 0.34
N SER A 84 14.69 -0.61 -0.91
CA SER A 84 15.65 0.37 -1.42
C SER A 84 15.08 1.79 -1.44
N ALA A 85 13.81 1.94 -1.83
CA ALA A 85 13.14 3.24 -1.80
C ALA A 85 12.96 3.76 -0.37
N ALA A 86 12.54 2.92 0.58
CA ALA A 86 12.45 3.29 2.00
C ALA A 86 13.83 3.67 2.57
N TYR A 87 14.89 2.93 2.23
CA TYR A 87 16.26 3.28 2.62
C TYR A 87 16.70 4.64 2.04
N LEU A 88 16.46 4.88 0.75
CA LEU A 88 16.82 6.14 0.09
C LEU A 88 16.01 7.33 0.63
N LEU A 89 14.74 7.10 0.96
CA LEU A 89 13.87 8.07 1.62
C LEU A 89 14.48 8.48 2.98
N ASN A 90 14.90 7.51 3.80
CA ASN A 90 15.58 7.74 5.08
C ASN A 90 16.95 8.44 4.97
N LYS A 91 17.55 8.53 3.78
CA LYS A 91 18.80 9.29 3.57
C LYS A 91 18.58 10.78 3.35
N VAL A 92 17.37 11.19 2.99
CA VAL A 92 17.02 12.60 2.92
C VAL A 92 16.59 13.03 4.31
N ASP A 93 17.40 13.89 4.94
CA ASP A 93 17.24 14.27 6.35
C ASP A 93 16.11 15.29 6.54
N ILE A 94 14.85 14.84 6.37
CA ILE A 94 13.64 15.64 6.59
C ILE A 94 13.55 16.08 8.06
N HIS A 95 14.06 15.26 8.99
CA HIS A 95 14.16 15.61 10.41
C HIS A 95 15.02 16.86 10.62
N ALA A 96 16.24 16.90 10.07
CA ALA A 96 17.11 18.06 10.17
C ALA A 96 16.52 19.29 9.48
N LEU A 97 15.84 19.12 8.33
CA LEU A 97 15.10 20.21 7.68
C LEU A 97 14.02 20.78 8.62
N ASN A 98 13.12 19.93 9.16
CA ASN A 98 12.06 20.35 10.09
C ASN A 98 12.63 21.06 11.32
N LYS A 99 13.67 20.47 11.95
CA LYS A 99 14.35 21.05 13.12
C LYS A 99 14.95 22.43 12.81
N ARG A 100 15.61 22.57 11.65
CA ARG A 100 16.20 23.82 11.19
C ARG A 100 15.13 24.90 10.95
N LEU A 101 14.04 24.56 10.25
CA LEU A 101 12.94 25.49 9.99
C LEU A 101 12.28 25.93 11.30
N LYS A 102 12.02 25.01 12.24
CA LYS A 102 11.51 25.33 13.61
C LYS A 102 12.47 26.21 14.40
N GLY A 103 13.77 26.05 14.20
CA GLY A 103 14.82 26.87 14.82
C GLY A 103 14.92 28.30 14.27
N GLY A 104 14.20 28.63 13.21
CA GLY A 104 14.20 29.98 12.61
C GLY A 104 15.41 30.25 11.72
N GLU A 105 16.17 29.23 11.33
CA GLU A 105 17.32 29.37 10.42
C GLU A 105 16.88 29.63 8.96
N GLY A 106 15.59 29.43 8.65
CA GLY A 106 15.01 29.71 7.34
C GLY A 106 15.27 28.61 6.30
N ILE A 107 14.71 28.82 5.11
CA ILE A 107 14.89 27.95 3.94
C ILE A 107 16.26 28.24 3.32
N MET A 108 17.01 27.18 2.98
CA MET A 108 18.35 27.26 2.40
C MET A 108 18.33 26.90 0.92
N PRO A 109 19.23 27.48 0.10
CA PRO A 109 19.35 27.10 -1.29
C PRO A 109 19.60 25.60 -1.46
N GLY A 110 18.71 24.93 -2.19
CA GLY A 110 18.81 23.50 -2.48
C GLY A 110 17.84 22.60 -1.70
N ASP A 111 17.18 23.12 -0.66
CA ASP A 111 16.21 22.35 0.15
C ASP A 111 15.12 21.70 -0.71
N ALA A 112 14.46 22.50 -1.56
CA ALA A 112 13.46 22.01 -2.50
C ALA A 112 14.02 20.93 -3.43
N GLY A 113 15.28 21.08 -3.86
CA GLY A 113 15.95 20.13 -4.75
C GLY A 113 16.15 18.77 -4.09
N GLN A 114 16.48 18.73 -2.80
CA GLN A 114 16.66 17.47 -2.06
C GLN A 114 15.33 16.71 -1.93
N ILE A 115 14.24 17.40 -1.59
CA ILE A 115 12.91 16.77 -1.41
C ILE A 115 12.30 16.34 -2.75
N LYS A 116 12.51 17.13 -3.82
CA LYS A 116 11.90 16.89 -5.14
C LYS A 116 12.15 15.49 -5.71
N TYR A 117 13.29 14.88 -5.42
CA TYR A 117 13.63 13.55 -5.97
C TYR A 117 12.90 12.40 -5.29
N LEU A 118 12.28 12.62 -4.13
CA LEU A 118 11.56 11.59 -3.37
C LEU A 118 10.20 11.26 -3.98
N VAL A 119 9.50 12.25 -4.56
CA VAL A 119 8.20 12.04 -5.21
C VAL A 119 8.26 11.01 -6.36
N PRO A 120 9.16 11.15 -7.36
CA PRO A 120 9.26 10.15 -8.41
C PRO A 120 9.80 8.81 -7.90
N LEU A 121 10.59 8.78 -6.82
CA LEU A 121 11.01 7.54 -6.18
C LEU A 121 9.80 6.77 -5.64
N LEU A 122 8.93 7.42 -4.86
CA LEU A 122 7.70 6.83 -4.33
C LEU A 122 6.75 6.39 -5.45
N SER A 123 6.69 7.13 -6.56
CA SER A 123 5.81 6.79 -7.69
C SER A 123 6.35 5.68 -8.60
N ALA A 124 7.65 5.37 -8.51
CA ALA A 124 8.30 4.37 -9.36
C ALA A 124 8.25 2.96 -8.76
N VAL A 125 7.96 2.85 -7.46
CA VAL A 125 7.79 1.57 -6.79
C VAL A 125 6.33 1.16 -6.94
N ASP A 126 6.13 -0.06 -7.42
CA ASP A 126 4.85 -0.73 -7.33
C ASP A 126 4.69 -1.20 -5.86
N TRP A 127 3.95 -0.44 -5.06
CA TRP A 127 3.77 -0.74 -3.63
C TRP A 127 2.73 -1.84 -3.41
N PRO A 128 2.92 -2.69 -2.37
CA PRO A 128 1.86 -3.54 -1.82
C PRO A 128 0.60 -2.71 -1.51
N GLN A 129 -0.58 -3.32 -1.63
CA GLN A 129 -1.85 -2.60 -1.50
C GLN A 129 -1.97 -1.91 -0.14
N GLU A 130 -1.49 -2.55 0.91
CA GLU A 130 -1.44 -2.07 2.28
C GLU A 130 -0.53 -0.84 2.47
N LEU A 131 0.48 -0.64 1.60
CA LEU A 131 1.41 0.49 1.66
C LEU A 131 1.11 1.59 0.61
N ALA A 132 0.30 1.28 -0.40
CA ALA A 132 0.08 2.16 -1.55
C ALA A 132 -0.62 3.48 -1.18
N GLU A 133 -1.57 3.44 -0.24
CA GLU A 133 -2.26 4.66 0.23
C GLU A 133 -1.30 5.60 0.96
N GLU A 134 -0.46 5.04 1.84
CA GLU A 134 0.53 5.80 2.62
C GLU A 134 1.63 6.39 1.73
N ALA A 135 2.14 5.61 0.78
CA ALA A 135 3.11 6.09 -0.22
C ALA A 135 2.54 7.27 -1.02
N GLY A 136 1.25 7.19 -1.39
CA GLY A 136 0.53 8.24 -2.09
C GLY A 136 0.36 9.52 -1.24
N ALA A 137 -0.03 9.37 0.03
CA ALA A 137 -0.18 10.48 0.97
C ALA A 137 1.16 11.20 1.19
N LEU A 138 2.23 10.45 1.45
CA LEU A 138 3.56 10.99 1.61
C LEU A 138 4.04 11.72 0.34
N ALA A 139 3.82 11.14 -0.84
CA ALA A 139 4.18 11.78 -2.11
C ALA A 139 3.44 13.11 -2.33
N GLU A 140 2.16 13.20 -1.94
CA GLU A 140 1.39 14.44 -1.99
C GLU A 140 1.96 15.51 -1.04
N THR A 141 2.26 15.14 0.20
CA THR A 141 2.86 16.05 1.19
C THR A 141 4.24 16.53 0.74
N LEU A 142 5.11 15.65 0.24
CA LEU A 142 6.43 16.00 -0.28
C LEU A 142 6.33 16.93 -1.51
N THR A 143 5.31 16.76 -2.34
CA THR A 143 5.04 17.67 -3.47
C THR A 143 4.71 19.07 -2.99
N LYS A 144 3.81 19.20 -2.00
CA LYS A 144 3.44 20.48 -1.38
C LYS A 144 4.64 21.13 -0.68
N LEU A 145 5.41 20.34 0.08
CA LEU A 145 6.60 20.82 0.77
C LEU A 145 7.64 21.34 -0.24
N THR A 146 7.88 20.60 -1.33
CA THR A 146 8.80 21.01 -2.40
C THR A 146 8.38 22.35 -3.00
N ALA A 147 7.08 22.56 -3.25
CA ALA A 147 6.58 23.82 -3.78
C ALA A 147 6.81 24.99 -2.79
N ALA A 148 6.45 24.80 -1.51
CA ALA A 148 6.66 25.82 -0.48
C ALA A 148 8.15 26.18 -0.30
N LEU A 149 9.04 25.18 -0.33
CA LEU A 149 10.49 25.40 -0.29
C LEU A 149 11.02 26.13 -1.53
N ALA A 150 10.43 25.88 -2.71
CA ALA A 150 10.87 26.53 -3.96
C ALA A 150 10.43 28.00 -4.04
N ASP A 151 9.33 28.35 -3.39
CA ASP A 151 8.78 29.71 -3.34
C ASP A 151 9.31 30.53 -2.14
N ASP A 152 10.29 30.00 -1.38
CA ASP A 152 10.78 30.57 -0.12
C ASP A 152 9.65 30.88 0.90
N ASP A 153 8.55 30.11 0.85
CA ASP A 153 7.39 30.28 1.72
C ASP A 153 7.57 29.51 3.04
N LEU A 154 8.25 30.13 3.99
CA LEU A 154 8.50 29.56 5.31
C LEU A 154 7.22 29.25 6.10
N GLU A 155 6.17 30.08 5.94
CA GLU A 155 4.91 29.91 6.67
C GLU A 155 4.22 28.60 6.27
N SER A 156 4.24 28.26 4.98
CA SER A 156 3.72 26.98 4.48
C SER A 156 4.70 25.82 4.66
N ALA A 157 6.00 26.04 4.45
CA ALA A 157 7.01 24.98 4.51
C ALA A 157 7.17 24.39 5.91
N LEU A 158 7.04 25.20 6.97
CA LEU A 158 7.20 24.76 8.35
C LEU A 158 6.21 23.64 8.75
N PRO A 159 4.87 23.81 8.67
CA PRO A 159 3.93 22.75 9.01
C PRO A 159 4.08 21.54 8.07
N LEU A 160 4.30 21.77 6.78
CA LEU A 160 4.49 20.70 5.80
C LEU A 160 5.74 19.86 6.09
N SER A 161 6.81 20.46 6.59
CA SER A 161 8.04 19.74 6.96
C SER A 161 7.84 18.84 8.19
N SER A 162 6.97 19.24 9.13
CA SER A 162 6.60 18.39 10.26
C SER A 162 5.71 17.24 9.80
N THR A 163 4.69 17.50 8.98
CA THR A 163 3.83 16.45 8.42
C THR A 163 4.64 15.45 7.58
N ALA A 164 5.51 15.93 6.69
CA ALA A 164 6.35 15.06 5.86
C ALA A 164 7.29 14.19 6.70
N HIS A 165 7.83 14.73 7.79
CA HIS A 165 8.68 13.98 8.73
C HIS A 165 7.89 12.86 9.40
N ASP A 166 6.71 13.16 9.93
CA ASP A 166 5.91 12.19 10.67
C ASP A 166 5.36 11.10 9.72
N GLU A 167 4.89 11.48 8.53
CA GLU A 167 4.46 10.54 7.47
C GLU A 167 5.62 9.67 6.97
N GLN A 168 6.83 10.23 6.83
CA GLN A 168 8.01 9.47 6.41
C GLN A 168 8.37 8.40 7.45
N HIS A 169 8.39 8.74 8.75
CA HIS A 169 8.63 7.76 9.81
C HIS A 169 7.63 6.62 9.76
N HIS A 170 6.33 6.96 9.81
CA HIS A 170 5.26 5.98 9.78
C HIS A 170 5.34 5.06 8.56
N PHE A 171 5.51 5.64 7.37
CA PHE A 171 5.62 4.88 6.14
C PHE A 171 6.83 3.93 6.14
N THR A 172 8.01 4.40 6.58
CA THR A 172 9.20 3.54 6.58
C THR A 172 9.12 2.44 7.61
N ASP A 173 8.51 2.69 8.77
CA ASP A 173 8.28 1.66 9.79
C ASP A 173 7.37 0.56 9.23
N ASN A 174 6.25 0.94 8.59
CA ASN A 174 5.33 -0.01 7.96
C ASN A 174 5.98 -0.81 6.81
N VAL A 175 6.88 -0.21 6.02
CA VAL A 175 7.65 -0.94 4.99
C VAL A 175 8.55 -2.00 5.62
N PHE A 176 9.21 -1.70 6.74
CA PHE A 176 10.10 -2.66 7.40
C PHE A 176 9.32 -3.75 8.14
N ASP A 177 8.19 -3.43 8.75
CA ASP A 177 7.26 -4.41 9.34
C ASP A 177 6.77 -5.40 8.26
N TRP A 178 6.29 -4.87 7.14
CA TRP A 178 5.90 -5.67 5.98
C TRP A 178 7.03 -6.59 5.50
N PHE A 179 8.24 -6.04 5.36
CA PHE A 179 9.41 -6.81 4.95
C PHE A 179 9.77 -7.91 5.95
N ALA A 180 9.63 -7.66 7.26
CA ALA A 180 9.87 -8.64 8.30
C ALA A 180 8.85 -9.79 8.23
N CYS A 181 7.56 -9.49 8.02
CA CYS A 181 6.53 -10.54 7.85
C CYS A 181 6.83 -11.45 6.65
N LEU A 182 7.37 -10.91 5.55
CA LEU A 182 7.77 -11.73 4.40
C LEU A 182 8.90 -12.71 4.72
N GLN A 183 9.85 -12.35 5.59
CA GLN A 183 10.97 -13.24 5.95
C GLN A 183 10.55 -14.39 6.87
N LEU A 184 9.58 -14.16 7.75
CA LEU A 184 9.11 -15.17 8.70
C LEU A 184 8.30 -16.29 8.04
N SER A 185 7.73 -16.05 6.86
CA SER A 185 6.89 -17.03 6.17
C SER A 185 7.65 -18.24 5.60
N GLU A 186 8.98 -18.19 5.45
CA GLU A 186 9.77 -19.29 4.87
C GLU A 186 10.29 -20.33 5.89
N GLU A 187 10.45 -19.97 7.18
CA GLU A 187 11.09 -20.84 8.18
C GLU A 187 10.09 -21.70 9.01
N GLY A 188 8.78 -21.56 8.77
CA GLY A 188 7.74 -21.91 9.75
C GLY A 188 6.94 -23.20 9.59
N MET A 189 7.33 -24.19 8.77
CA MET A 189 6.54 -25.44 8.65
C MET A 189 7.32 -26.77 8.65
N GLU A 190 8.59 -26.77 9.04
CA GLU A 190 9.33 -28.02 9.34
C GLU A 190 9.64 -28.16 10.84
N ALA A 191 8.76 -27.68 11.71
CA ALA A 191 8.74 -28.13 13.11
C ALA A 191 8.24 -29.59 13.15
N GLU A 192 9.12 -30.51 12.77
CA GLU A 192 8.98 -31.92 13.09
C GLU A 192 8.77 -32.06 14.59
N ASP A 193 7.63 -32.65 14.95
CA ASP A 193 7.30 -33.31 16.20
C ASP A 193 8.42 -34.28 16.62
N GLN A 194 9.50 -33.76 17.19
CA GLN A 194 10.56 -34.55 17.80
C GLN A 194 10.72 -34.16 19.26
N GLY A 195 9.88 -34.79 20.09
CA GLY A 195 10.41 -35.50 21.24
C GLY A 195 10.34 -34.74 22.56
N GLU A 196 9.38 -35.16 23.36
CA GLU A 196 9.35 -35.03 24.81
C GLU A 196 10.74 -35.18 25.44
N GLY A 197 11.24 -34.11 26.07
CA GLY A 197 12.52 -34.08 26.75
C GLY A 197 12.43 -33.21 28.00
N GLU A 198 12.22 -33.88 29.13
CA GLU A 198 12.01 -33.35 30.47
C GLU A 198 13.17 -32.47 31.01
N HIS A 199 12.84 -31.62 31.99
CA HIS A 199 13.71 -30.94 32.98
C HIS A 199 14.50 -29.70 32.51
N SER A 200 14.64 -28.62 33.27
CA SER A 200 14.93 -28.55 34.71
C SER A 200 14.61 -27.16 35.29
N GLU A 201 14.15 -27.16 36.53
CA GLU A 201 13.93 -25.99 37.39
C GLU A 201 15.29 -25.40 37.81
N THR A 202 15.57 -24.12 37.55
CA THR A 202 16.60 -23.39 38.31
C THR A 202 16.24 -21.92 38.54
N SER A 203 15.64 -21.71 39.72
CA SER A 203 15.81 -20.61 40.68
C SER A 203 16.68 -19.38 40.37
N HIS A 204 16.12 -18.22 40.76
CA HIS A 204 16.72 -17.12 41.56
C HIS A 204 17.93 -16.36 40.98
N ASP A 205 17.79 -15.05 40.79
CA ASP A 205 18.40 -14.08 41.72
C ASP A 205 17.85 -12.66 41.53
N ASP A 206 17.35 -12.16 42.66
CA ASP A 206 16.92 -10.82 42.99
C ASP A 206 18.14 -9.91 43.14
N HIS A 207 18.29 -8.83 42.37
CA HIS A 207 19.18 -7.70 42.71
C HIS A 207 18.55 -6.38 42.26
N GLY A 208 18.00 -5.67 43.24
CA GLY A 208 17.56 -4.30 43.09
C GLY A 208 18.71 -3.31 42.83
N HIS A 209 18.43 -2.32 41.99
CA HIS A 209 19.16 -1.07 42.00
C HIS A 209 18.20 0.10 41.85
N SER A 210 18.06 0.83 42.97
CA SER A 210 17.56 2.20 43.04
C SER A 210 18.59 3.16 42.45
N HIS A 211 18.20 3.96 41.46
CA HIS A 211 18.83 5.26 41.25
C HIS A 211 17.78 6.31 40.88
N ASP A 212 17.60 7.23 41.83
CA ASP A 212 16.95 8.52 41.65
C ASP A 212 17.77 9.35 40.66
N ASP A 213 17.14 9.82 39.58
CA ASP A 213 17.56 11.04 38.87
C ASP A 213 16.31 11.70 38.26
N ASP A 214 15.85 12.76 38.95
CA ASP A 214 14.83 13.71 38.53
C ASP A 214 15.35 14.52 37.32
N GLU A 215 15.19 13.98 36.11
CA GLU A 215 15.13 14.81 34.90
C GLU A 215 13.73 14.70 34.31
N LYS A 216 13.03 15.85 34.28
CA LYS A 216 11.75 16.02 33.58
C LYS A 216 11.96 15.74 32.10
N SER A 217 11.83 14.49 31.73
CA SER A 217 11.52 14.06 30.38
C SER A 217 10.03 14.31 30.20
N ASP A 218 9.69 15.20 29.28
CA ASP A 218 8.37 15.22 28.66
C ASP A 218 8.27 13.95 27.79
N ASP A 219 8.10 12.81 28.47
CA ASP A 219 7.83 11.49 27.92
C ASP A 219 6.42 11.52 27.34
N ASN A 220 6.32 12.00 26.09
CA ASN A 220 5.12 11.87 25.29
C ASN A 220 5.02 10.41 24.85
N GLY A 221 4.46 9.60 25.74
CA GLY A 221 3.77 8.34 25.46
C GLY A 221 4.53 7.40 24.54
N ALA A 222 5.17 6.40 25.13
CA ALA A 222 5.42 5.13 24.47
C ALA A 222 4.13 4.67 23.78
N GLN A 223 4.05 4.90 22.47
CA GLN A 223 3.10 4.23 21.61
C GLN A 223 3.60 2.80 21.55
N ASP A 224 2.88 1.95 22.26
CA ASP A 224 2.94 0.50 22.17
C ASP A 224 2.75 0.10 20.70
N SER A 225 3.85 0.01 19.97
CA SER A 225 3.90 -0.44 18.58
C SER A 225 3.92 -1.96 18.54
N GLY A 226 3.03 -2.59 19.32
CA GLY A 226 2.59 -3.97 19.11
C GLY A 226 1.75 -4.03 17.84
N ASN A 227 2.38 -3.78 16.70
CA ASN A 227 1.77 -3.98 15.40
C ASN A 227 1.94 -5.47 15.06
N ASP A 228 1.15 -6.34 15.70
CA ASP A 228 0.99 -7.76 15.35
C ASP A 228 0.24 -7.90 14.01
N ASN A 229 0.62 -7.08 13.02
CA ASN A 229 -0.07 -6.92 11.75
C ASN A 229 0.53 -7.81 10.67
N CYS A 230 1.40 -8.77 11.04
CA CYS A 230 1.51 -9.99 10.26
C CYS A 230 0.15 -10.66 10.40
N VAL A 231 -0.76 -10.35 9.46
CA VAL A 231 -2.13 -10.87 9.41
C VAL A 231 -2.04 -12.39 9.36
N GLU A 232 -1.97 -13.01 10.54
CA GLU A 232 -2.50 -14.34 10.76
C GLU A 232 -3.98 -14.17 10.37
N GLU A 233 -4.39 -14.67 9.20
CA GLU A 233 -5.81 -14.75 8.85
C GLU A 233 -6.47 -15.71 9.86
N GLU A 234 -6.76 -15.20 11.06
CA GLU A 234 -7.39 -15.92 12.14
C GLU A 234 -8.86 -16.13 11.75
N SER A 235 -9.11 -17.36 11.28
CA SER A 235 -10.31 -18.15 11.49
C SER A 235 -11.39 -17.44 12.31
N ASN A 236 -12.49 -17.08 11.63
CA ASN A 236 -13.68 -16.42 12.15
C ASN A 236 -14.37 -17.26 13.26
N GLY A 237 -13.80 -17.27 14.46
CA GLY A 237 -14.34 -17.89 15.66
C GLY A 237 -15.04 -16.83 16.51
N THR A 238 -16.34 -16.65 16.29
CA THR A 238 -17.20 -15.78 17.12
C THR A 238 -17.15 -16.21 18.60
N HIS A 239 -16.36 -15.52 19.42
CA HIS A 239 -16.49 -15.56 20.89
C HIS A 239 -17.47 -14.47 21.33
N ASP A 240 -18.68 -14.91 21.65
CA ASP A 240 -19.76 -14.12 22.23
C ASP A 240 -19.61 -14.11 23.76
N ASP A 241 -18.80 -13.19 24.28
CA ASP A 241 -18.69 -12.97 25.73
C ASP A 241 -19.79 -12.02 26.20
N GLY A 242 -21.02 -12.55 26.26
CA GLY A 242 -22.17 -11.88 26.85
C GLY A 242 -21.91 -11.50 28.31
N HIS A 243 -21.53 -10.26 28.56
CA HIS A 243 -21.43 -9.68 29.91
C HIS A 243 -22.61 -8.72 30.16
N ASP A 244 -23.70 -9.26 30.72
CA ASP A 244 -24.84 -8.49 31.23
C ASP A 244 -24.52 -7.93 32.62
N HIS A 245 -24.42 -6.60 32.72
CA HIS A 245 -24.37 -5.90 34.01
C HIS A 245 -25.73 -5.25 34.32
N SER A 246 -26.57 -6.05 34.95
CA SER A 246 -27.78 -5.61 35.63
C SER A 246 -27.43 -4.93 36.96
N HIS A 247 -27.59 -3.61 37.04
CA HIS A 247 -27.61 -2.88 38.31
C HIS A 247 -29.05 -2.51 38.67
N GLY A 248 -29.55 -3.15 39.72
CA GLY A 248 -30.80 -2.80 40.37
C GLY A 248 -30.62 -1.87 41.57
N GLY A 249 -31.69 -1.14 41.88
CA GLY A 249 -32.09 -0.75 43.23
C GLY A 249 -31.63 0.61 43.74
#